data_AF-A0A9E2GUK7-F1
#
_entry.id   AF-A0A9E2GUK7-F1
#
_cell.length_a   1.000
_cell.length_b   1.000
_cell.length_c   1.000
_cell.angle_alpha   90.00
_cell.angle_beta   90.00
_cell.angle_gamma   90.00
#
_symmetry.space_group_name_H-M   'P 1'
#
loop_
_entity.id
_entity.type
_entity.pdbx_description
1 polymer ?
#
loop_
_entity_poly.entity_id
_entity_poly.type
_entity_poly.pdbx_seq_one_letter_code
_entity_poly.pdbx_strand_id
1 'polypeptide(L)'
;MNYYRLVTALPPLPDGFGPLSVPLPEVVALILDEVDGDHAELVHALLWFIDTQNAEALLLKKAFFDPRGTCTLEQMETRQSLPAFLDEILRSEESLQPAQQVARLWNAYFAQLTAVAEKHKNRFLSEFVELETGLRNAIAHLRAEAMSVDPDLAMVQGGEGASLYQALVLRAAEAPDPETRERLLDRERVALYQELEGIDPFSIDAILSYLSAALVLDAWRVTEATDPETMLEVFA
;
A
#
# COMPACT_ATOMS: atom_id res chain seq x y z
N MET A 1 23.88 8.80 -2.49
CA MET A 1 23.53 9.99 -1.68
C MET A 1 23.37 9.53 -0.23
N ASN A 2 23.73 10.35 0.76
CA ASN A 2 23.60 9.99 2.18
C ASN A 2 22.59 10.94 2.84
N TYR A 3 21.50 10.38 3.37
CA TYR A 3 20.37 11.09 3.97
C TYR A 3 20.44 11.22 5.49
N TYR A 4 21.65 11.19 6.06
CA TYR A 4 21.87 11.27 7.51
C TYR A 4 21.00 12.32 8.20
N ARG A 5 20.99 13.56 7.69
CA ARG A 5 20.20 14.66 8.27
C ARG A 5 18.71 14.34 8.29
N LEU A 6 18.15 13.91 7.16
CA LEU A 6 16.74 13.56 7.05
C LEU A 6 16.39 12.42 8.00
N VAL A 7 17.14 11.32 7.98
CA VAL A 7 16.87 10.15 8.83
C VAL A 7 16.90 10.51 10.32
N THR A 8 17.83 11.38 10.75
CA THR A 8 17.87 11.85 12.14
C THR A 8 16.76 12.84 12.51
N ALA A 9 16.10 13.45 11.53
CA ALA A 9 15.01 14.40 11.71
C ALA A 9 13.62 13.74 11.59
N LEU A 10 13.54 12.55 11.00
CA LEU A 10 12.29 11.79 10.92
C LEU A 10 11.78 11.46 12.33
N PRO A 11 10.48 11.64 12.59
CA PRO A 11 9.91 11.25 13.87
C PRO A 11 10.02 9.74 14.06
N PRO A 12 10.15 9.24 15.30
CA PRO A 12 10.13 7.81 15.54
C PRO A 12 8.76 7.23 15.15
N LEU A 13 8.77 6.03 14.55
CA LEU A 13 7.55 5.26 14.36
C LEU A 13 7.00 4.83 15.73
N PRO A 14 5.68 4.79 15.91
CA PRO A 14 5.07 4.31 17.15
C PRO A 14 5.37 2.82 17.37
N ASP A 15 5.45 2.38 18.63
CA ASP A 15 5.67 0.97 19.03
C ASP A 15 4.51 0.01 18.63
N GLY A 16 3.44 0.56 18.05
CA GLY A 16 2.27 -0.15 17.56
C GLY A 16 1.39 0.76 16.70
N PHE A 17 0.14 0.37 16.49
CA PHE A 17 -0.81 1.20 15.74
C PHE A 17 -1.20 2.44 16.55
N GLY A 18 -1.24 3.59 15.88
CA GLY A 18 -1.58 4.85 16.48
C GLY A 18 -1.10 6.02 15.62
N PRO A 19 -1.51 7.26 15.98
CA PRO A 19 -1.07 8.42 15.25
C PRO A 19 0.46 8.53 15.31
N LEU A 20 1.07 8.84 14.18
CA LEU A 20 2.44 9.33 14.18
C LEU A 20 2.53 10.58 15.08
N SER A 21 3.70 10.81 15.69
CA SER A 21 3.91 12.02 16.50
C SER A 21 3.81 13.31 15.67
N VAL A 22 3.93 13.20 14.35
CA VAL A 22 3.78 14.26 13.36
C VAL A 22 2.85 13.74 12.27
N PRO A 23 1.84 14.50 11.81
CA PRO A 23 0.93 14.04 10.76
C PRO A 23 1.66 13.55 9.50
N LEU A 24 1.16 12.48 8.89
CA LEU A 24 1.80 11.89 7.70
C LEU A 24 2.06 12.91 6.57
N PRO A 25 1.16 13.87 6.24
CA PRO A 25 1.46 14.88 5.23
C PRO A 25 2.68 15.75 5.55
N GLU A 26 2.92 16.05 6.83
CA GLU A 26 4.10 16.80 7.27
C GLU A 26 5.37 15.94 7.17
N VAL A 27 5.27 14.64 7.51
CA VAL A 27 6.37 13.68 7.31
C VAL A 27 6.74 13.56 5.83
N VAL A 28 5.75 13.47 4.94
CA VAL A 28 5.95 13.42 3.48
C VAL A 28 6.60 14.72 2.99
N ALA A 29 6.17 15.88 3.47
CA ALA A 29 6.79 17.16 3.11
C ALA A 29 8.26 17.22 3.54
N LEU A 30 8.59 16.78 4.77
CA LEU A 30 9.97 16.69 5.25
C LEU A 30 10.84 15.79 4.37
N ILE A 31 10.31 14.66 3.90
CA ILE A 31 11.02 13.77 2.98
C ILE A 31 11.24 14.47 1.63
N LEU A 32 10.18 15.00 1.02
CA LEU A 32 10.23 15.61 -0.31
C LEU A 32 11.08 16.89 -0.38
N ASP A 33 11.22 17.62 0.73
CA ASP A 33 12.07 18.81 0.82
C ASP A 33 13.58 18.49 0.80
N GLU A 34 13.97 17.27 1.20
CA GLU A 34 15.37 16.87 1.38
C GLU A 34 15.85 15.82 0.36
N VAL A 35 14.94 15.08 -0.28
CA VAL A 35 15.31 14.14 -1.36
C VAL A 35 15.49 14.85 -2.69
N ASP A 36 16.53 14.47 -3.44
CA ASP A 36 16.75 14.97 -4.79
C ASP A 36 15.62 14.57 -5.76
N GLY A 37 15.49 15.29 -6.88
CA GLY A 37 14.42 15.10 -7.86
C GLY A 37 14.26 13.66 -8.39
N ASP A 38 15.34 12.91 -8.59
CA ASP A 38 15.26 11.52 -9.02
C ASP A 38 14.67 10.61 -7.92
N HIS A 39 15.00 10.87 -6.65
CA HIS A 39 14.46 10.11 -5.52
C HIS A 39 13.05 10.57 -5.10
N ALA A 40 12.68 11.82 -5.39
CA ALA A 40 11.32 12.31 -5.18
C ALA A 40 10.31 11.50 -6.01
N GLU A 41 10.68 11.04 -7.21
CA GLU A 41 9.82 10.18 -8.02
C GLU A 41 9.55 8.82 -7.36
N LEU A 42 10.53 8.24 -6.64
CA LEU A 42 10.35 7.01 -5.87
C LEU A 42 9.33 7.21 -4.74
N VAL A 43 9.45 8.33 -4.02
CA VAL A 43 8.54 8.69 -2.92
C VAL A 43 7.11 8.90 -3.45
N HIS A 44 6.95 9.67 -4.54
CA HIS A 44 5.65 9.88 -5.16
C HIS A 44 5.02 8.57 -5.66
N ALA A 45 5.80 7.70 -6.29
CA ALA A 45 5.31 6.41 -6.75
C ALA A 45 4.82 5.52 -5.60
N LEU A 46 5.49 5.57 -4.46
CA LEU A 46 5.06 4.84 -3.26
C LEU A 46 3.76 5.42 -2.68
N LEU A 47 3.59 6.74 -2.67
CA LEU A 47 2.37 7.40 -2.17
C LEU A 47 1.12 7.07 -2.99
N TRP A 48 1.26 6.71 -4.27
CA TRP A 48 0.14 6.22 -5.08
C TRP A 48 -0.48 4.93 -4.54
N PHE A 49 0.14 4.24 -3.57
CA PHE A 49 -0.49 3.14 -2.84
C PHE A 49 -1.84 3.55 -2.24
N ILE A 50 -1.88 4.71 -1.55
CA ILE A 50 -3.11 5.23 -0.93
C ILE A 50 -4.13 5.63 -2.00
N ASP A 51 -3.67 6.29 -3.07
CA ASP A 51 -4.55 6.68 -4.18
C ASP A 51 -5.16 5.44 -4.87
N THR A 52 -4.39 4.34 -4.95
CA THR A 52 -4.86 3.06 -5.47
C THR A 52 -5.90 2.43 -4.54
N GLN A 53 -5.71 2.50 -3.21
CA GLN A 53 -6.74 2.07 -2.25
C GLN A 53 -8.02 2.91 -2.35
N ASN A 54 -7.90 4.22 -2.54
CA ASN A 54 -9.05 5.11 -2.75
C ASN A 54 -9.79 4.78 -4.05
N ALA A 55 -9.05 4.50 -5.13
CA ALA A 55 -9.63 4.06 -6.39
C ALA A 55 -10.32 2.68 -6.27
N GLU A 56 -9.76 1.76 -5.48
CA GLU A 56 -10.40 0.47 -5.16
C GLU A 56 -11.74 0.69 -4.47
N ALA A 57 -11.76 1.52 -3.41
CA ALA A 57 -12.98 1.85 -2.69
C ALA A 57 -14.04 2.45 -3.61
N LEU A 58 -13.64 3.33 -4.53
CA LEU A 58 -14.54 3.92 -5.54
C LEU A 58 -15.12 2.87 -6.49
N LEU A 59 -14.29 1.95 -7.01
CA LEU A 59 -14.73 0.86 -7.90
C LEU A 59 -15.73 -0.08 -7.19
N LEU A 60 -15.46 -0.38 -5.92
CA LEU A 60 -16.32 -1.21 -5.07
C LEU A 60 -17.50 -0.45 -4.46
N LYS A 61 -17.62 0.87 -4.73
CA LYS A 61 -18.67 1.76 -4.19
C LYS A 61 -18.72 1.78 -2.67
N LYS A 62 -17.56 1.67 -2.01
CA LYS A 62 -17.41 1.78 -0.57
C LYS A 62 -17.39 3.25 -0.16
N ALA A 63 -18.00 3.57 0.98
CA ALA A 63 -17.99 4.92 1.56
C ALA A 63 -16.70 5.17 2.35
N PHE A 64 -15.55 5.03 1.67
CA PHE A 64 -14.24 5.21 2.24
C PHE A 64 -13.38 6.12 1.36
N PHE A 65 -12.63 7.01 2.01
CA PHE A 65 -11.61 7.82 1.37
C PHE A 65 -10.51 8.18 2.37
N ASP A 66 -9.27 7.93 1.99
CA ASP A 66 -8.10 8.31 2.75
C ASP A 66 -7.51 9.63 2.20
N PRO A 67 -7.60 10.74 2.97
CA PRO A 67 -7.13 12.04 2.54
C PRO A 67 -5.60 12.18 2.54
N ARG A 68 -4.85 11.14 2.92
CA ARG A 68 -3.39 11.16 2.98
C ARG A 68 -2.73 10.82 1.63
N GLY A 69 -3.51 10.40 0.64
CA GLY A 69 -3.04 10.16 -0.73
C GLY A 69 -2.62 11.45 -1.43
N THR A 70 -2.16 11.33 -2.68
CA THR A 70 -1.74 12.49 -3.49
C THR A 70 -2.92 13.17 -4.20
N CYS A 71 -4.04 12.46 -4.35
CA CYS A 71 -5.25 12.95 -4.98
C CYS A 71 -6.31 13.35 -3.95
N THR A 72 -7.04 14.43 -4.22
CA THR A 72 -8.21 14.82 -3.41
C THR A 72 -9.44 13.98 -3.76
N LEU A 73 -10.44 13.99 -2.87
CA LEU A 73 -11.72 13.33 -3.12
C LEU A 73 -12.38 13.88 -4.39
N GLU A 74 -12.38 15.21 -4.57
CA GLU A 74 -12.92 15.87 -5.75
C GLU A 74 -12.22 15.41 -7.04
N GLN A 75 -10.89 15.27 -7.03
CA GLN A 75 -10.12 14.78 -8.18
C GLN A 75 -10.49 13.33 -8.52
N MET A 76 -10.66 12.47 -7.51
CA MET A 76 -11.08 11.07 -7.69
C MET A 76 -12.51 10.96 -8.26
N GLU A 77 -13.46 11.71 -7.71
CA GLU A 77 -14.87 11.71 -8.14
C GLU A 77 -15.05 12.29 -9.55
N THR A 78 -14.38 13.41 -9.84
CA THR A 78 -14.46 14.09 -11.15
C THR A 78 -13.54 13.48 -12.20
N ARG A 79 -12.63 12.59 -11.77
CA ARG A 79 -11.57 11.97 -12.58
C ARG A 79 -10.68 13.02 -13.25
N GLN A 80 -10.29 14.06 -12.52
CA GLN A 80 -9.48 15.16 -13.06
C GLN A 80 -8.11 15.20 -12.41
N SER A 81 -7.08 15.41 -13.23
CA SER A 81 -5.68 15.53 -12.78
C SER A 81 -5.17 14.31 -12.00
N LEU A 82 -5.70 13.12 -12.31
CA LEU A 82 -5.24 11.86 -11.73
C LEU A 82 -3.92 11.41 -12.38
N PRO A 83 -3.11 10.61 -11.67
CA PRO A 83 -2.06 9.81 -12.29
C PRO A 83 -2.59 9.04 -13.50
N ALA A 84 -1.83 9.03 -14.59
CA ALA A 84 -2.29 8.52 -15.88
C ALA A 84 -2.85 7.09 -15.81
N PHE A 85 -2.21 6.21 -15.02
CA PHE A 85 -2.66 4.83 -14.84
C PHE A 85 -4.02 4.74 -14.11
N LEU A 86 -4.27 5.62 -13.13
CA LEU A 86 -5.56 5.67 -12.43
C LEU A 86 -6.65 6.21 -13.34
N ASP A 87 -6.37 7.27 -14.10
CA ASP A 87 -7.31 7.83 -15.06
C ASP A 87 -7.73 6.79 -16.12
N GLU A 88 -6.76 6.04 -16.65
CA GLU A 88 -7.01 4.97 -17.62
C GLU A 88 -7.92 3.86 -17.04
N ILE A 89 -7.60 3.37 -15.84
CA ILE A 89 -8.38 2.31 -15.19
C ILE A 89 -9.80 2.78 -14.86
N LEU A 90 -9.94 3.96 -14.24
CA LEU A 90 -11.25 4.47 -13.79
C LEU A 90 -12.16 4.88 -14.95
N ARG A 91 -11.60 5.21 -16.12
CA ARG A 91 -12.37 5.50 -17.34
C ARG A 91 -12.68 4.28 -18.20
N SER A 92 -12.07 3.13 -17.91
CA SER A 92 -12.36 1.90 -18.65
C SER A 92 -13.83 1.49 -18.48
N GLU A 93 -14.51 1.21 -19.59
CA GLU A 93 -15.90 0.71 -19.60
C GLU A 93 -15.96 -0.83 -19.63
N GLU A 94 -14.85 -1.51 -19.32
CA GLU A 94 -14.80 -2.97 -19.32
C GLU A 94 -15.72 -3.57 -18.24
N SER A 95 -16.65 -4.41 -18.68
CA SER A 95 -17.58 -5.13 -17.81
C SER A 95 -16.88 -6.34 -17.18
N LEU A 96 -16.05 -6.08 -16.17
CA LEU A 96 -15.36 -7.09 -15.37
C LEU A 96 -16.09 -7.35 -14.04
N GLN A 97 -15.88 -8.52 -13.44
CA GLN A 97 -16.35 -8.77 -12.07
C GLN A 97 -15.60 -7.87 -11.07
N PRO A 98 -16.17 -7.52 -9.91
CA PRO A 98 -15.52 -6.66 -8.92
C PRO A 98 -14.09 -7.10 -8.57
N ALA A 99 -13.87 -8.40 -8.30
CA ALA A 99 -12.55 -8.93 -7.99
C ALA A 99 -11.52 -8.70 -9.13
N GLN A 100 -11.94 -8.88 -10.38
CA GLN A 100 -11.10 -8.67 -11.56
C GLN A 100 -10.80 -7.18 -11.79
N GLN A 101 -11.75 -6.28 -11.51
CA GLN A 101 -11.52 -4.83 -11.57
C GLN A 101 -10.45 -4.40 -10.56
N VAL A 102 -10.55 -4.91 -9.33
CA VAL A 102 -9.58 -4.66 -8.27
C VAL A 102 -8.21 -5.22 -8.63
N ALA A 103 -8.13 -6.47 -9.07
CA ALA A 103 -6.87 -7.08 -9.51
C ALA A 103 -6.22 -6.28 -10.65
N ARG A 104 -7.00 -5.83 -11.64
CA ARG A 104 -6.51 -4.98 -12.73
C ARG A 104 -5.97 -3.64 -12.25
N LEU A 105 -6.66 -2.99 -11.32
CA LEU A 105 -6.22 -1.72 -10.72
C LEU A 105 -4.87 -1.88 -10.01
N TRP A 106 -4.73 -2.90 -9.17
CA TRP A 106 -3.47 -3.18 -8.47
C TRP A 106 -2.34 -3.58 -9.43
N ASN A 107 -2.64 -4.35 -10.48
CA ASN A 107 -1.66 -4.65 -11.54
C ASN A 107 -1.15 -3.38 -12.23
N ALA A 108 -2.04 -2.41 -12.50
CA ALA A 108 -1.63 -1.14 -13.09
C ALA A 108 -0.70 -0.36 -12.15
N TYR A 109 -1.03 -0.30 -10.86
CA TYR A 109 -0.17 0.32 -9.86
C TYR A 109 1.21 -0.36 -9.75
N PHE A 110 1.25 -1.69 -9.58
CA PHE A 110 2.51 -2.42 -9.47
C PHE A 110 3.35 -2.33 -10.75
N ALA A 111 2.73 -2.31 -11.93
CA ALA A 111 3.44 -2.08 -13.18
C ALA A 111 4.12 -0.70 -13.21
N GLN A 112 3.46 0.36 -12.71
CA GLN A 112 4.08 1.68 -12.57
C GLN A 112 5.23 1.66 -11.55
N LEU A 113 5.03 1.00 -10.41
CA LEU A 113 6.04 0.93 -9.36
C LEU A 113 7.29 0.17 -9.84
N THR A 114 7.11 -0.93 -10.57
CA THR A 114 8.20 -1.67 -11.22
C THR A 114 8.93 -0.81 -12.25
N ALA A 115 8.22 -0.09 -13.11
CA ALA A 115 8.85 0.79 -14.09
C ALA A 115 9.71 1.89 -13.44
N VAL A 116 9.21 2.49 -12.34
CA VAL A 116 9.94 3.48 -11.54
C VAL A 116 11.15 2.84 -10.85
N ALA A 117 10.98 1.63 -10.28
CA ALA A 117 12.06 0.88 -9.65
C ALA A 117 13.18 0.55 -10.64
N GLU A 118 12.85 0.09 -11.85
CA GLU A 118 13.82 -0.23 -12.91
C GLU A 118 14.56 1.01 -13.41
N LYS A 119 13.83 2.11 -13.65
CA LYS A 119 14.39 3.40 -14.09
C LYS A 119 15.48 3.88 -13.14
N HIS A 120 15.22 3.80 -11.84
CA HIS A 120 16.12 4.28 -10.78
C HIS A 120 17.04 3.19 -10.22
N LYS A 121 16.90 1.94 -10.69
CA LYS A 121 17.57 0.75 -10.14
C LYS A 121 17.39 0.65 -8.63
N ASN A 122 16.19 0.98 -8.15
CA ASN A 122 15.88 0.98 -6.73
C ASN A 122 15.48 -0.42 -6.25
N ARG A 123 16.29 -1.00 -5.38
CA ARG A 123 16.09 -2.35 -4.83
C ARG A 123 14.84 -2.43 -3.96
N PHE A 124 14.66 -1.45 -3.06
CA PHE A 124 13.52 -1.45 -2.13
C PHE A 124 12.19 -1.56 -2.87
N LEU A 125 11.93 -0.74 -3.89
CA LEU A 125 10.67 -0.77 -4.64
C LEU A 125 10.49 -2.09 -5.40
N SER A 126 11.55 -2.66 -5.97
CA SER A 126 11.46 -3.97 -6.63
C SER A 126 11.05 -5.07 -5.64
N GLU A 127 11.69 -5.12 -4.47
CA GLU A 127 11.36 -6.10 -3.43
C GLU A 127 9.98 -5.83 -2.79
N PHE A 128 9.60 -4.55 -2.66
CA PHE A 128 8.29 -4.13 -2.19
C PHE A 128 7.17 -4.62 -3.11
N VAL A 129 7.34 -4.53 -4.43
CA VAL A 129 6.37 -5.06 -5.40
C VAL A 129 6.19 -6.57 -5.23
N GLU A 130 7.29 -7.33 -5.14
CA GLU A 130 7.25 -8.79 -4.96
C GLU A 130 6.57 -9.18 -3.63
N LEU A 131 6.86 -8.43 -2.56
CA LEU A 131 6.23 -8.60 -1.26
C LEU A 131 4.73 -8.34 -1.33
N GLU A 132 4.31 -7.18 -1.82
CA GLU A 132 2.89 -6.77 -1.81
C GLU A 132 2.04 -7.59 -2.77
N THR A 133 2.57 -7.95 -3.95
CA THR A 133 1.88 -8.88 -4.87
C THR A 133 1.77 -10.27 -4.25
N GLY A 134 2.82 -10.76 -3.58
CA GLY A 134 2.82 -12.02 -2.85
C GLY A 134 1.79 -12.06 -1.72
N LEU A 135 1.74 -11.02 -0.87
CA LEU A 135 0.75 -10.90 0.21
C LEU A 135 -0.68 -10.88 -0.34
N ARG A 136 -0.95 -10.06 -1.38
CA ARG A 136 -2.27 -9.95 -2.00
C ARG A 136 -2.73 -11.26 -2.61
N ASN A 137 -1.83 -11.98 -3.29
CA ASN A 137 -2.14 -13.29 -3.85
C ASN A 137 -2.40 -14.34 -2.76
N ALA A 138 -1.66 -14.31 -1.64
CA ALA A 138 -1.92 -15.19 -0.51
C ALA A 138 -3.31 -14.92 0.13
N ILE A 139 -3.70 -13.65 0.25
CA ILE A 139 -5.03 -13.26 0.74
C ILE A 139 -6.13 -13.68 -0.26
N ALA A 140 -5.91 -13.46 -1.56
CA ALA A 140 -6.85 -13.87 -2.60
C ALA A 140 -7.08 -15.39 -2.59
N HIS A 141 -6.03 -16.19 -2.43
CA HIS A 141 -6.13 -17.64 -2.28
C HIS A 141 -6.98 -18.04 -1.08
N LEU A 142 -6.70 -17.46 0.11
CA LEU A 142 -7.45 -17.78 1.32
C LEU A 142 -8.96 -17.47 1.17
N ARG A 143 -9.30 -16.32 0.61
CA ARG A 143 -10.69 -15.93 0.34
C ARG A 143 -11.37 -16.84 -0.67
N ALA A 144 -10.67 -17.16 -1.75
CA ALA A 144 -11.19 -18.03 -2.80
C ALA A 144 -11.49 -19.44 -2.27
N GLU A 145 -10.62 -19.97 -1.41
CA GLU A 145 -10.83 -21.24 -0.73
C GLU A 145 -12.06 -21.18 0.19
N ALA A 146 -12.19 -20.13 1.01
CA ALA A 146 -13.34 -19.95 1.89
C ALA A 146 -14.67 -19.84 1.14
N MET A 147 -14.66 -19.23 -0.05
CA MET A 147 -15.85 -19.03 -0.90
C MET A 147 -16.06 -20.16 -1.93
N SER A 148 -15.14 -21.12 -2.02
CA SER A 148 -15.13 -22.18 -3.06
C SER A 148 -15.21 -21.61 -4.49
N VAL A 149 -14.46 -20.53 -4.75
CA VAL A 149 -14.34 -19.89 -6.07
C VAL A 149 -12.91 -20.03 -6.60
N ASP A 150 -12.71 -19.68 -7.87
CA ASP A 150 -11.40 -19.69 -8.51
C ASP A 150 -10.54 -18.50 -8.02
N PRO A 151 -9.36 -18.73 -7.39
CA PRO A 151 -8.48 -17.66 -6.91
C PRO A 151 -7.94 -16.78 -8.04
N ASP A 152 -7.79 -17.32 -9.26
CA ASP A 152 -7.18 -16.60 -10.39
C ASP A 152 -7.98 -15.35 -10.79
N LEU A 153 -9.26 -15.27 -10.40
CA LEU A 153 -10.13 -14.11 -10.65
C LEU A 153 -9.74 -12.86 -9.85
N ALA A 154 -9.05 -13.04 -8.71
CA ALA A 154 -8.70 -11.97 -7.78
C ALA A 154 -7.18 -11.76 -7.65
N MET A 155 -6.37 -12.63 -8.27
CA MET A 155 -4.91 -12.56 -8.20
C MET A 155 -4.35 -11.42 -9.05
N VAL A 156 -3.31 -10.79 -8.52
CA VAL A 156 -2.47 -9.83 -9.22
C VAL A 156 -1.32 -10.56 -9.93
N GLN A 157 -0.84 -9.99 -11.03
CA GLN A 157 0.32 -10.46 -11.77
C GLN A 157 1.59 -10.32 -10.90
N GLY A 158 2.52 -11.27 -11.04
CA GLY A 158 3.68 -11.38 -10.17
C GLY A 158 3.36 -12.16 -8.89
N GLY A 159 4.18 -12.00 -7.86
CA GLY A 159 3.94 -12.62 -6.57
C GLY A 159 4.04 -14.14 -6.59
N GLU A 160 4.94 -14.71 -7.40
CA GLU A 160 5.23 -16.16 -7.43
C GLU A 160 5.63 -16.68 -6.02
N GLY A 161 6.09 -15.77 -5.15
CA GLY A 161 6.34 -15.98 -3.73
C GLY A 161 5.11 -15.99 -2.82
N ALA A 162 3.87 -15.98 -3.32
CA ALA A 162 2.66 -15.96 -2.46
C ALA A 162 2.64 -17.08 -1.41
N SER A 163 3.19 -18.25 -1.74
CA SER A 163 3.33 -19.38 -0.82
C SER A 163 4.18 -19.07 0.42
N LEU A 164 5.14 -18.13 0.34
CA LEU A 164 5.96 -17.68 1.47
C LEU A 164 5.11 -16.96 2.53
N TYR A 165 4.02 -16.32 2.10
CA TYR A 165 3.18 -15.50 2.97
C TYR A 165 1.90 -16.22 3.45
N GLN A 166 1.59 -17.41 2.90
CA GLN A 166 0.37 -18.15 3.26
C GLN A 166 0.23 -18.42 4.77
N ALA A 167 1.32 -18.85 5.42
CA ALA A 167 1.29 -19.15 6.86
C ALA A 167 1.03 -17.90 7.72
N LEU A 168 1.55 -16.75 7.29
CA LEU A 168 1.34 -15.46 7.94
C LEU A 168 -0.11 -15.02 7.77
N VAL A 169 -0.63 -15.06 6.53
CA VAL A 169 -2.02 -14.68 6.21
C VAL A 169 -3.01 -15.58 6.93
N LEU A 170 -2.78 -16.89 6.98
CA LEU A 170 -3.63 -17.83 7.70
C LEU A 170 -3.67 -17.54 9.20
N ARG A 171 -2.51 -17.28 9.82
CA ARG A 171 -2.43 -16.93 11.25
C ARG A 171 -3.21 -15.65 11.56
N ALA A 172 -3.08 -14.63 10.70
CA ALA A 172 -3.86 -13.40 10.86
C ALA A 172 -5.37 -13.68 10.74
N ALA A 173 -5.79 -14.51 9.78
CA ALA A 173 -7.20 -14.87 9.57
C ALA A 173 -7.84 -15.65 10.74
N GLU A 174 -7.05 -16.42 11.49
CA GLU A 174 -7.52 -17.17 12.67
C GLU A 174 -7.89 -16.27 13.86
N ALA A 175 -7.57 -14.97 13.81
CA ALA A 175 -7.89 -14.04 14.88
C ALA A 175 -9.41 -13.88 15.06
N PRO A 176 -9.87 -13.59 16.29
CA PRO A 176 -11.28 -13.78 16.68
C PRO A 176 -12.23 -12.75 16.05
N ASP A 177 -11.76 -11.54 15.77
CA ASP A 177 -12.55 -10.44 15.23
C ASP A 177 -11.84 -9.76 14.04
N PRO A 178 -12.58 -9.16 13.09
CA PRO A 178 -12.01 -8.56 11.88
C PRO A 178 -10.94 -7.51 12.16
N GLU A 179 -11.14 -6.66 13.17
CA GLU A 179 -10.16 -5.62 13.51
C GLU A 179 -8.82 -6.22 13.92
N THR A 180 -8.84 -7.24 14.78
CA THR A 180 -7.63 -7.95 15.20
C THR A 180 -6.95 -8.65 14.02
N ARG A 181 -7.70 -9.22 13.07
CA ARG A 181 -7.12 -9.85 11.86
C ARG A 181 -6.33 -8.84 11.03
N GLU A 182 -6.94 -7.68 10.76
CA GLU A 182 -6.32 -6.59 10.01
C GLU A 182 -5.07 -6.05 10.72
N ARG A 183 -5.17 -5.76 12.02
CA ARG A 183 -4.03 -5.27 12.81
C ARG A 183 -2.88 -6.28 12.83
N LEU A 184 -3.17 -7.57 12.92
CA LEU A 184 -2.10 -8.59 12.86
C LEU A 184 -1.43 -8.61 11.49
N LEU A 185 -2.20 -8.59 10.42
CA LEU A 185 -1.65 -8.57 9.06
C LEU A 185 -0.81 -7.31 8.81
N ASP A 186 -1.31 -6.14 9.19
CA ASP A 186 -0.59 -4.87 9.03
C ASP A 186 0.68 -4.80 9.87
N ARG A 187 0.70 -5.42 11.05
CA ARG A 187 1.89 -5.47 11.91
C ARG A 187 2.99 -6.29 11.24
N GLU A 188 2.63 -7.43 10.67
CA GLU A 188 3.56 -8.26 9.92
C GLU A 188 4.04 -7.54 8.65
N ARG A 189 3.14 -6.85 7.93
CA ARG A 189 3.48 -6.01 6.78
C ARG A 189 4.51 -4.93 7.14
N VAL A 190 4.31 -4.21 8.25
CA VAL A 190 5.27 -3.21 8.76
C VAL A 190 6.63 -3.84 9.04
N ALA A 191 6.67 -5.00 9.69
CA ALA A 191 7.92 -5.70 9.97
C ALA A 191 8.65 -6.08 8.67
N LEU A 192 7.92 -6.62 7.69
CA LEU A 192 8.50 -6.97 6.39
C LEU A 192 9.05 -5.73 5.66
N TYR A 193 8.35 -4.59 5.70
CA TYR A 193 8.87 -3.34 5.10
C TYR A 193 10.16 -2.86 5.77
N GLN A 194 10.29 -3.02 7.07
CA GLN A 194 11.50 -2.69 7.82
C GLN A 194 12.66 -3.64 7.46
N GLU A 195 12.39 -4.92 7.18
CA GLU A 195 13.41 -5.84 6.69
C GLU A 195 13.97 -5.43 5.31
N LEU A 196 13.18 -4.72 4.49
CA LEU A 196 13.62 -4.22 3.19
C LEU A 196 14.57 -3.01 3.27
N GLU A 197 14.75 -2.38 4.44
CA GLU A 197 15.63 -1.20 4.64
C GLU A 197 17.05 -1.42 4.11
N GLY A 198 17.56 -2.65 4.24
CA GLY A 198 18.92 -3.01 3.84
C GLY A 198 19.98 -2.62 4.87
N ILE A 199 21.24 -2.50 4.42
CA ILE A 199 22.41 -2.37 5.31
C ILE A 199 22.73 -0.90 5.63
N ASP A 200 22.40 0.04 4.73
CA ASP A 200 22.69 1.46 4.88
C ASP A 200 21.46 2.22 5.40
N PRO A 201 21.43 2.60 6.70
CA PRO A 201 20.29 3.29 7.31
C PRO A 201 20.12 4.73 6.83
N PHE A 202 21.06 5.25 6.03
CA PHE A 202 21.00 6.61 5.46
C PHE A 202 20.73 6.59 3.95
N SER A 203 20.27 5.46 3.42
CA SER A 203 19.94 5.28 2.02
C SER A 203 18.52 5.73 1.69
N ILE A 204 18.20 5.83 0.40
CA ILE A 204 16.81 6.02 -0.04
C ILE A 204 15.93 4.82 0.34
N ASP A 205 16.49 3.61 0.35
CA ASP A 205 15.78 2.39 0.75
C ASP A 205 15.31 2.50 2.22
N ALA A 206 16.14 3.06 3.11
CA ALA A 206 15.77 3.32 4.50
C ALA A 206 14.63 4.33 4.64
N ILE A 207 14.64 5.40 3.83
CA ILE A 207 13.54 6.38 3.80
C ILE A 207 12.25 5.75 3.28
N LEU A 208 12.32 4.97 2.21
CA LEU A 208 11.14 4.31 1.63
C LEU A 208 10.59 3.24 2.58
N SER A 209 11.45 2.49 3.25
CA SER A 209 11.07 1.54 4.31
C SER A 209 10.33 2.23 5.45
N TYR A 210 10.90 3.32 5.98
CA TYR A 210 10.27 4.14 6.99
C TYR A 210 8.91 4.68 6.52
N LEU A 211 8.85 5.23 5.30
CA LEU A 211 7.63 5.79 4.75
C LEU A 211 6.55 4.71 4.62
N SER A 212 6.86 3.56 4.03
CA SER A 212 5.92 2.44 3.90
C SER A 212 5.35 2.00 5.25
N ALA A 213 6.19 1.89 6.28
CA ALA A 213 5.73 1.59 7.64
C ALA A 213 4.84 2.69 8.20
N ALA A 214 5.21 3.96 8.03
CA ALA A 214 4.43 5.12 8.47
C ALA A 214 3.04 5.17 7.79
N LEU A 215 2.94 4.85 6.50
CA LEU A 215 1.67 4.80 5.77
C LEU A 215 0.67 3.84 6.43
N VAL A 216 1.14 2.64 6.79
CA VAL A 216 0.34 1.59 7.43
C VAL A 216 -0.03 1.97 8.85
N LEU A 217 0.94 2.39 9.67
CA LEU A 217 0.70 2.70 11.08
C LEU A 217 -0.27 3.88 11.27
N ASP A 218 -0.16 4.92 10.44
CA ASP A 218 -1.07 6.08 10.49
C ASP A 218 -2.45 5.78 9.85
N ALA A 219 -2.62 4.67 9.10
CA ALA A 219 -3.89 4.35 8.43
C ALA A 219 -5.00 4.07 9.43
N TRP A 220 -4.63 3.53 10.58
CA TRP A 220 -5.55 3.23 11.67
C TRP A 220 -6.17 4.48 12.28
N ARG A 221 -5.51 5.63 12.22
CA ARG A 221 -6.10 6.93 12.62
C ARG A 221 -7.27 7.33 11.71
N VAL A 222 -7.16 7.09 10.41
CA VAL A 222 -8.25 7.37 9.44
C VAL A 222 -9.39 6.37 9.65
N THR A 223 -9.04 5.11 9.89
CA THR A 223 -10.00 4.03 10.15
C THR A 223 -10.79 4.27 11.42
N GLU A 224 -10.16 4.67 12.52
CA GLU A 224 -10.82 4.99 13.80
C GLU A 224 -11.70 6.25 13.71
N ALA A 225 -11.43 7.14 12.76
CA ALA A 225 -12.23 8.33 12.48
C ALA A 225 -13.42 8.05 11.53
N THR A 226 -13.43 6.89 10.87
CA THR A 226 -14.46 6.42 9.92
C THR A 226 -15.22 5.26 10.59
N ASP A 227 -16.43 4.92 10.14
CA ASP A 227 -17.18 3.80 10.72
C ASP A 227 -16.40 2.47 10.51
N PRO A 228 -15.99 1.73 11.57
CA PRO A 228 -15.15 0.53 11.48
C PRO A 228 -15.71 -0.56 10.57
N GLU A 229 -17.04 -0.69 10.49
CA GLU A 229 -17.70 -1.68 9.62
C GLU A 229 -17.47 -1.42 8.12
N THR A 230 -17.08 -0.20 7.73
CA THR A 230 -16.92 0.20 6.32
C THR A 230 -15.51 -0.14 5.77
N MET A 231 -14.57 -0.48 6.66
CA MET A 231 -13.12 -0.56 6.35
C MET A 231 -12.49 -1.94 6.57
N LEU A 232 -13.01 -2.73 7.52
CA LEU A 232 -12.41 -4.00 7.96
C LEU A 232 -12.77 -5.16 7.05
N GLU A 233 -12.00 -5.40 5.99
CA GLU A 233 -12.39 -6.43 5.03
C GLU A 233 -11.27 -7.20 4.33
N VAL A 234 -9.97 -7.04 4.60
CA VAL A 234 -8.91 -7.82 3.91
C VAL A 234 -9.14 -9.34 4.00
N PHE A 235 -9.86 -9.82 5.01
CA PHE A 235 -10.31 -11.21 5.13
C PHE A 235 -11.82 -11.45 4.90
N ALA A 236 -12.63 -10.41 4.67
CA ALA A 236 -14.03 -10.54 4.26
C ALA A 236 -14.13 -10.82 2.75
#